data_AF-A0A2V5QJW7-F1
#
_entry.id   AF-A0A2V5QJW7-F1
#
_cell.length_a   1.000
_cell.length_b   1.000
_cell.length_c   1.000
_cell.angle_alpha   90.00
_cell.angle_beta   90.00
_cell.angle_gamma   90.00
#
_symmetry.space_group_name_H-M   'P 1'
#
loop_
_entity.id
_entity.type
_entity.pdbx_description
1 polymer ?
#
loop_
_entity_poly.entity_id
_entity_poly.type
_entity_poly.pdbx_seq_one_letter_code
_entity_poly.pdbx_strand_id
1 'polypeptide(L)'
;VQIKKTLELDPASTLARHLLGCCLLWKGDTAGAIAEFQRSKIVVTGAWYQGLLGYAYAISGDRPKAKQILRELEQMAKRQYVSTTAFADIHLGLGEKEKALDWLEKSYEDQESACWYLKVDPIYDSVRNEPRFQALVQKVFGSKQ
;
A
#
# COMPACT_ATOMS: atom_id res chain seq x y z
N VAL A 1 16.94 9.92 -9.78
CA VAL A 1 18.31 10.36 -9.39
C VAL A 1 18.28 11.35 -8.20
N GLN A 2 17.20 12.11 -7.98
CA GLN A 2 17.09 13.06 -6.86
C GLN A 2 17.03 12.43 -5.44
N ILE A 3 16.34 11.30 -5.26
CA ILE A 3 16.02 10.72 -3.93
C ILE A 3 17.27 10.23 -3.18
N LYS A 4 18.28 9.67 -3.88
CA LYS A 4 19.55 9.26 -3.26
C LYS A 4 20.31 10.45 -2.69
N LYS A 5 20.33 11.59 -3.39
CA LYS A 5 20.89 12.85 -2.88
C LYS A 5 20.13 13.37 -1.67
N THR A 6 18.82 13.23 -1.62
CA THR A 6 18.02 13.61 -0.43
C THR A 6 18.38 12.75 0.79
N LEU A 7 18.66 11.46 0.61
CA LEU A 7 19.12 10.55 1.68
C LEU A 7 20.59 10.78 2.08
N GLU A 8 21.42 11.29 1.18
CA GLU A 8 22.78 11.75 1.50
C GLU A 8 22.78 13.03 2.35
N LEU A 9 21.77 13.91 2.15
CA LEU A 9 21.62 15.17 2.88
C LEU A 9 20.86 15.04 4.20
N ASP A 10 19.82 14.20 4.24
CA ASP A 10 19.10 13.83 5.45
C ASP A 10 18.87 12.31 5.48
N PRO A 11 19.80 11.55 6.08
CA PRO A 11 19.68 10.10 6.23
C PRO A 11 18.48 9.68 7.07
N ALA A 12 17.90 10.56 7.90
CA ALA A 12 16.74 10.27 8.74
C ALA A 12 15.40 10.55 8.03
N SER A 13 15.43 11.13 6.83
CA SER A 13 14.24 11.44 6.04
C SER A 13 13.47 10.18 5.69
N THR A 14 12.44 9.89 6.47
CA THR A 14 11.74 8.61 6.38
C THR A 14 10.78 8.57 5.18
N LEU A 15 10.27 9.74 4.79
CA LEU A 15 9.56 9.94 3.51
C LEU A 15 10.47 9.62 2.30
N ALA A 16 11.74 10.03 2.33
CA ALA A 16 12.67 9.77 1.23
C ALA A 16 13.02 8.28 1.10
N ARG A 17 13.16 7.55 2.22
CA ARG A 17 13.33 6.09 2.22
C ARG A 17 12.09 5.38 1.66
N HIS A 18 10.89 5.86 1.99
CA HIS A 18 9.65 5.31 1.47
C HIS A 18 9.53 5.50 -0.05
N LEU A 19 9.74 6.72 -0.57
CA LEU A 19 9.70 6.99 -2.00
C LEU A 19 10.77 6.18 -2.75
N LEU A 20 11.94 5.96 -2.13
CA LEU A 20 12.96 5.07 -2.66
C LEU A 20 12.47 3.61 -2.71
N GLY A 21 11.88 3.10 -1.62
CA GLY A 21 11.30 1.77 -1.57
C GLY A 21 10.22 1.55 -2.64
N CYS A 22 9.31 2.51 -2.83
CA CYS A 22 8.32 2.47 -3.91
C CYS A 22 9.00 2.46 -5.29
N CYS A 23 9.98 3.32 -5.52
CA CYS A 23 10.74 3.33 -6.78
C CYS A 23 11.47 2.01 -7.06
N LEU A 24 11.98 1.34 -6.03
CA LEU A 24 12.63 0.03 -6.14
C LEU A 24 11.60 -1.06 -6.44
N LEU A 25 10.45 -1.02 -5.76
CA LEU A 25 9.32 -1.93 -5.97
C LEU A 25 8.82 -1.85 -7.43
N TRP A 26 8.61 -0.64 -7.95
CA TRP A 26 8.18 -0.41 -9.34
C TRP A 26 9.24 -0.77 -10.37
N LYS A 27 10.52 -0.81 -9.99
CA LYS A 27 11.62 -1.32 -10.82
C LYS A 27 11.77 -2.85 -10.75
N GLY A 28 10.98 -3.53 -9.94
CA GLY A 28 11.07 -4.97 -9.70
C GLY A 28 12.16 -5.38 -8.70
N ASP A 29 12.86 -4.43 -8.07
CA ASP A 29 13.80 -4.72 -6.98
C ASP A 29 13.06 -4.81 -5.65
N THR A 30 12.32 -5.90 -5.48
CA THR A 30 11.52 -6.15 -4.28
C THR A 30 12.40 -6.30 -3.03
N ALA A 31 13.62 -6.83 -3.17
CA ALA A 31 14.55 -7.00 -2.06
C ALA A 31 15.06 -5.64 -1.54
N GLY A 32 15.46 -4.75 -2.45
CA GLY A 32 15.82 -3.37 -2.13
C GLY A 32 14.63 -2.59 -1.54
N ALA A 33 13.42 -2.78 -2.07
CA ALA A 33 12.22 -2.17 -1.53
C ALA A 33 11.96 -2.57 -0.07
N ILE A 34 12.02 -3.87 0.23
CA ILE A 34 11.84 -4.38 1.61
C ILE A 34 12.89 -3.79 2.55
N ALA A 35 14.17 -3.73 2.14
CA ALA A 35 15.23 -3.18 2.97
C ALA A 35 14.99 -1.70 3.32
N GLU A 36 14.56 -0.89 2.34
CA GLU A 36 14.26 0.52 2.57
C GLU A 36 12.98 0.73 3.38
N PHE A 37 11.94 -0.09 3.17
CA PHE A 37 10.72 -0.06 3.97
C PHE A 37 10.96 -0.48 5.42
N GLN A 38 11.79 -1.49 5.69
CA GLN A 38 12.18 -1.88 7.06
C GLN A 38 12.99 -0.79 7.77
N ARG A 39 13.84 -0.08 7.02
CA ARG A 39 14.64 1.04 7.54
C ARG A 39 13.82 2.29 7.78
N SER A 40 12.65 2.39 7.16
CA SER A 40 11.65 3.41 7.42
C SER A 40 10.92 3.12 8.74
N LYS A 41 11.56 3.43 9.88
CA LYS A 41 10.97 3.30 11.23
C LYS A 41 9.92 4.39 11.53
N ILE A 42 9.00 4.71 10.62
CA ILE A 42 7.85 5.55 10.96
C ILE A 42 6.93 4.74 11.87
N VAL A 43 6.90 5.11 13.14
CA VAL A 43 5.96 4.58 14.15
C VAL A 43 4.72 5.48 14.27
N VAL A 44 4.77 6.71 13.74
CA VAL A 44 3.85 7.79 14.18
C VAL A 44 2.85 8.26 13.11
N THR A 45 3.01 7.94 11.84
CA THR A 45 2.06 8.41 10.82
C THR A 45 1.67 7.26 9.91
N GLY A 46 0.43 6.80 9.98
CA GLY A 46 -0.26 6.11 8.87
C GLY A 46 0.12 4.66 8.62
N ALA A 47 -0.86 3.77 8.86
CA ALA A 47 -0.90 2.38 8.40
C ALA A 47 -0.48 2.13 6.94
N TRP A 48 -0.51 3.17 6.11
CA TRP A 48 -0.01 3.20 4.73
C TRP A 48 1.40 2.63 4.56
N TYR A 49 2.34 2.93 5.47
CA TYR A 49 3.73 2.43 5.38
C TYR A 49 3.81 0.92 5.59
N GLN A 50 2.97 0.38 6.48
CA GLN A 50 2.91 -1.05 6.76
C GLN A 50 2.20 -1.81 5.63
N GLY A 51 1.21 -1.21 4.98
CA GLY A 51 0.54 -1.77 3.80
C GLY A 51 1.51 -2.14 2.68
N LEU A 52 2.34 -1.20 2.25
CA LEU A 52 3.30 -1.41 1.16
C LEU A 52 4.44 -2.38 1.52
N LEU A 53 4.88 -2.40 2.78
CA LEU A 53 5.82 -3.41 3.26
C LEU A 53 5.20 -4.81 3.21
N GLY A 54 3.96 -4.97 3.66
CA GLY A 54 3.25 -6.24 3.60
C GLY A 54 2.99 -6.68 2.16
N TYR A 55 2.64 -5.76 1.26
CA TYR A 55 2.54 -6.04 -0.18
C TYR A 55 3.87 -6.51 -0.77
N ALA A 56 4.99 -5.83 -0.47
CA ALA A 56 6.32 -6.21 -0.93
C ALA A 56 6.71 -7.63 -0.48
N TYR A 57 6.44 -7.98 0.78
CA TYR A 57 6.61 -9.36 1.25
C TYR A 57 5.75 -10.34 0.48
N ALA A 58 4.49 -10.00 0.23
CA ALA A 58 3.56 -10.88 -0.45
C ALA A 58 4.00 -11.19 -1.89
N ILE A 59 4.37 -10.17 -2.68
CA ILE A 59 4.84 -10.36 -4.06
C ILE A 59 6.24 -11.01 -4.14
N SER A 60 7.05 -10.91 -3.08
CA SER A 60 8.34 -11.62 -2.98
C SER A 60 8.19 -13.11 -2.69
N GLY A 61 6.96 -13.58 -2.37
CA GLY A 61 6.68 -14.96 -1.97
C GLY A 61 6.75 -15.21 -0.46
N ASP A 62 7.18 -14.24 0.35
CA ASP A 62 7.18 -14.33 1.82
C ASP A 62 5.77 -14.08 2.41
N ARG A 63 4.85 -14.98 2.05
CA ARG A 63 3.45 -14.98 2.54
C ARG A 63 3.37 -14.98 4.08
N PRO A 64 4.22 -15.70 4.84
CA PRO A 64 4.20 -15.65 6.30
C PRO A 64 4.41 -14.24 6.85
N LYS A 65 5.41 -13.49 6.35
CA LYS A 65 5.63 -12.10 6.80
C LYS A 65 4.51 -11.16 6.36
N ALA A 66 4.01 -11.29 5.14
CA ALA A 66 2.85 -10.50 4.70
C ALA A 66 1.63 -10.69 5.63
N LYS A 67 1.32 -11.94 6.01
CA LYS A 67 0.26 -12.25 6.97
C LYS A 67 0.55 -11.77 8.39
N GLN A 68 1.82 -11.70 8.79
CA GLN A 68 2.20 -11.11 10.06
C GLN A 68 1.87 -9.61 10.08
N ILE A 69 2.23 -8.88 9.02
CA ILE A 69 1.92 -7.44 8.92
C ILE A 69 0.40 -7.20 8.94
N LEU A 70 -0.40 -8.03 8.25
CA LEU A 70 -1.86 -7.96 8.34
C LEU A 70 -2.37 -8.07 9.78
N ARG A 71 -1.88 -9.05 10.55
CA ARG A 71 -2.27 -9.21 11.96
C ARG A 71 -1.86 -8.00 12.81
N GLU A 72 -0.69 -7.43 12.56
CA GLU A 72 -0.22 -6.23 13.27
C GLU A 72 -1.13 -5.03 12.98
N LEU A 73 -1.51 -4.84 11.72
CA LEU A 73 -2.48 -3.82 11.30
C LEU A 73 -3.86 -4.02 11.93
N GLU A 74 -4.36 -5.27 12.00
CA GLU A 74 -5.64 -5.60 12.65
C GLU A 74 -5.62 -5.28 14.15
N GLN A 75 -4.52 -5.57 14.86
CA GLN A 75 -4.39 -5.23 16.28
C GLN A 75 -4.28 -3.72 16.49
N MET A 76 -3.62 -3.02 15.57
CA MET A 76 -3.51 -1.57 15.61
C MET A 76 -4.87 -0.90 15.37
N ALA A 77 -5.67 -1.42 14.43
CA ALA A 77 -7.00 -0.93 14.08
C ALA A 77 -7.99 -0.98 15.26
N LYS A 78 -7.74 -1.83 16.26
CA LYS A 78 -8.54 -1.88 17.50
C LYS A 78 -8.29 -0.70 18.44
N ARG A 79 -7.17 -0.01 18.29
CA ARG A 79 -6.70 1.02 19.23
C ARG A 79 -6.63 2.40 18.59
N GLN A 80 -6.40 2.47 17.29
CA GLN A 80 -6.30 3.70 16.54
C GLN A 80 -6.78 3.48 15.11
N TYR A 81 -7.04 4.58 14.43
CA TYR A 81 -7.39 4.54 13.02
C TYR A 81 -6.21 4.00 12.18
N VAL A 82 -6.54 3.07 11.27
CA VAL A 82 -5.62 2.40 10.36
C VAL A 82 -6.25 2.48 8.98
N SER A 83 -5.53 3.06 8.02
CA SER A 83 -6.00 3.19 6.64
C SER A 83 -6.37 1.84 6.06
N THR A 84 -7.58 1.76 5.52
CA THR A 84 -8.17 0.57 4.91
C THR A 84 -7.42 0.13 3.65
N THR A 85 -6.79 1.07 2.92
CA THR A 85 -5.97 0.73 1.75
C THR A 85 -4.75 -0.12 2.11
N ALA A 86 -4.21 0.02 3.33
CA ALA A 86 -3.09 -0.81 3.78
C ALA A 86 -3.45 -2.30 3.82
N PHE A 87 -4.70 -2.64 4.15
CA PHE A 87 -5.18 -4.02 4.09
C PHE A 87 -5.38 -4.49 2.66
N ALA A 88 -5.99 -3.63 1.82
CA ALA A 88 -6.20 -3.92 0.40
C ALA A 88 -4.89 -4.25 -0.31
N ASP A 89 -3.86 -3.42 -0.13
CA ASP A 89 -2.55 -3.58 -0.75
C ASP A 89 -1.95 -4.94 -0.42
N ILE A 90 -1.96 -5.37 0.85
CA ILE A 90 -1.38 -6.65 1.24
C ILE A 90 -2.19 -7.82 0.64
N HIS A 91 -3.52 -7.74 0.63
CA HIS A 91 -4.36 -8.77 0.01
C HIS A 91 -4.13 -8.87 -1.51
N LEU A 92 -3.92 -7.74 -2.20
CA LEU A 92 -3.54 -7.74 -3.62
C LEU A 92 -2.23 -8.49 -3.85
N GLY A 93 -1.21 -8.20 -3.04
CA GLY A 93 0.08 -8.90 -3.14
C GLY A 93 -0.01 -10.39 -2.83
N LEU A 94 -0.93 -10.79 -1.95
CA LEU A 94 -1.19 -12.20 -1.62
C LEU A 94 -2.01 -12.93 -2.70
N GLY A 95 -2.54 -12.21 -3.70
CA GLY A 95 -3.47 -12.73 -4.71
C GLY A 95 -4.89 -12.94 -4.19
N GLU A 96 -5.23 -12.41 -3.01
CA GLU A 96 -6.53 -12.55 -2.35
C GLU A 96 -7.50 -11.47 -2.86
N LYS A 97 -7.81 -11.51 -4.15
CA LYS A 97 -8.55 -10.44 -4.87
C LYS A 97 -9.86 -10.03 -4.23
N GLU A 98 -10.71 -10.99 -3.86
CA GLU A 98 -12.02 -10.68 -3.25
C GLU A 98 -11.87 -9.86 -1.97
N LYS A 99 -10.95 -10.26 -1.09
CA LYS A 99 -10.69 -9.51 0.15
C LYS A 99 -10.12 -8.13 -0.13
N ALA A 100 -9.24 -8.01 -1.13
CA ALA A 100 -8.72 -6.70 -1.51
C ALA A 100 -9.86 -5.77 -1.97
N LEU A 101 -10.80 -6.28 -2.76
CA LEU A 101 -11.97 -5.52 -3.21
C LEU A 101 -12.89 -5.13 -2.04
N ASP A 102 -13.13 -6.03 -1.09
CA ASP A 102 -13.90 -5.72 0.13
C ASP A 102 -13.28 -4.54 0.90
N TRP A 103 -11.95 -4.54 1.05
CA TRP A 103 -11.24 -3.45 1.72
C TRP A 103 -11.24 -2.14 0.93
N LEU A 104 -11.16 -2.20 -0.39
CA LEU A 104 -11.23 -1.01 -1.26
C LEU A 104 -12.64 -0.38 -1.25
N GLU A 105 -13.68 -1.20 -1.27
CA GLU A 105 -15.06 -0.72 -1.13
C GLU A 105 -15.28 -0.06 0.22
N LYS A 106 -14.76 -0.67 1.30
CA LYS A 106 -14.79 -0.07 2.64
C LYS A 106 -14.03 1.27 2.69
N SER A 107 -12.87 1.36 2.04
CA SER A 107 -12.09 2.60 1.96
C SER A 107 -12.89 3.75 1.34
N TYR A 108 -13.67 3.44 0.31
CA TYR A 108 -14.57 4.41 -0.30
C TYR A 108 -15.72 4.84 0.62
N GLU A 109 -16.31 3.89 1.37
CA GLU A 109 -17.35 4.20 2.37
C GLU A 109 -16.84 5.07 3.51
N ASP A 110 -15.61 4.80 3.97
CA ASP A 110 -14.92 5.56 5.01
C ASP A 110 -14.42 6.94 4.51
N GLN A 111 -14.73 7.31 3.25
CA GLN A 111 -14.31 8.53 2.56
C GLN A 111 -12.79 8.74 2.62
N GLU A 112 -12.02 7.65 2.60
CA GLU A 112 -10.57 7.75 2.66
C GLU A 112 -10.02 8.46 1.42
N SER A 113 -9.18 9.47 1.67
CA SER A 113 -8.51 10.26 0.65
C SER A 113 -7.64 9.42 -0.29
N ALA A 114 -7.33 8.16 0.03
CA ALA A 114 -6.47 7.28 -0.76
C ALA A 114 -7.09 6.78 -2.08
N CYS A 115 -8.32 7.17 -2.41
CA CYS A 115 -8.95 6.75 -3.68
C CYS A 115 -8.42 7.49 -4.94
N TRP A 116 -7.61 8.55 -4.81
CA TRP A 116 -7.21 9.38 -5.96
C TRP A 116 -6.24 8.71 -6.96
N TYR A 117 -5.53 7.64 -6.57
CA TYR A 117 -4.54 6.95 -7.42
C TYR A 117 -5.00 5.58 -7.94
N LEU A 118 -6.24 5.16 -7.67
CA LEU A 118 -6.78 3.85 -8.11
C LEU A 118 -6.63 3.60 -9.61
N LYS A 119 -6.68 4.65 -10.44
CA LYS A 119 -6.52 4.53 -11.91
C LYS A 119 -5.08 4.39 -12.39
N VAL A 120 -4.10 4.83 -11.61
CA VAL A 120 -2.71 4.99 -12.09
C VAL A 120 -1.72 4.07 -11.42
N ASP A 121 -2.03 3.60 -10.22
CA ASP A 121 -1.11 2.75 -9.46
C ASP A 121 -1.14 1.29 -9.97
N PRO A 122 0.02 0.73 -10.38
CA PRO A 122 0.07 -0.64 -10.90
C PRO A 122 -0.24 -1.72 -9.85
N ILE A 123 -0.32 -1.40 -8.55
CA ILE A 123 -0.71 -2.37 -7.51
C ILE A 123 -2.10 -2.97 -7.78
N TYR A 124 -2.97 -2.18 -8.42
CA TYR A 124 -4.34 -2.56 -8.75
C TYR A 124 -4.47 -3.30 -10.08
N ASP A 125 -3.37 -3.52 -10.83
CA ASP A 125 -3.45 -4.16 -12.16
C ASP A 125 -4.10 -5.54 -12.13
N SER A 126 -3.91 -6.28 -11.04
CA SER A 126 -4.51 -7.60 -10.84
C SER A 126 -6.04 -7.58 -10.69
N VAL A 127 -6.62 -6.45 -10.29
CA VAL A 127 -8.06 -6.25 -10.08
C VAL A 127 -8.68 -5.22 -11.03
N ARG A 128 -7.88 -4.59 -11.90
CA ARG A 128 -8.31 -3.48 -12.78
C ARG A 128 -9.48 -3.83 -13.70
N ASN A 129 -9.58 -5.10 -14.10
CA ASN A 129 -10.65 -5.61 -14.94
C ASN A 129 -11.83 -6.23 -14.17
N GLU A 130 -11.76 -6.26 -12.83
CA GLU A 130 -12.84 -6.81 -12.01
C GLU A 130 -14.03 -5.84 -12.02
N PRO A 131 -15.28 -6.33 -12.26
CA PRO A 131 -16.46 -5.47 -12.32
C PRO A 131 -16.65 -4.60 -11.07
N ARG A 132 -16.35 -5.16 -9.88
CA ARG A 132 -16.39 -4.46 -8.59
C ARG A 132 -15.42 -3.28 -8.55
N PHE A 133 -14.18 -3.48 -9.02
CA PHE A 133 -13.18 -2.42 -9.09
C PHE A 133 -13.58 -1.32 -10.06
N GLN A 134 -14.09 -1.66 -11.24
CA GLN A 134 -14.56 -0.68 -12.22
C GLN A 134 -15.72 0.15 -11.68
N ALA A 135 -16.67 -0.49 -10.99
CA ALA A 135 -17.77 0.21 -10.32
C ALA A 135 -17.26 1.18 -9.25
N LEU A 136 -16.27 0.77 -8.44
CA LEU A 136 -15.63 1.62 -7.45
C LEU A 136 -14.96 2.84 -8.09
N VAL A 137 -14.21 2.64 -9.16
CA VAL A 137 -13.55 3.72 -9.92
C VAL A 137 -14.58 4.70 -10.50
N GLN A 138 -15.73 4.21 -10.98
CA GLN A 138 -16.82 5.09 -11.44
C GLN A 138 -17.45 5.88 -10.28
N LYS A 139 -17.58 5.30 -9.09
CA LYS A 139 -18.09 6.04 -7.93
C LYS A 139 -17.12 7.15 -7.47
N VAL A 140 -15.82 6.90 -7.52
CA VAL A 140 -14.77 7.85 -7.10
C VAL A 140 -14.56 8.98 -8.11
N PHE A 141 -14.49 8.64 -9.41
CA PHE A 141 -14.10 9.58 -10.48
C PHE A 141 -15.24 9.95 -11.43
N GLY A 142 -16.38 9.27 -11.34
CA GLY A 142 -17.58 9.63 -12.09
C GLY A 142 -18.13 10.93 -11.54
N SER A 143 -17.98 11.99 -12.33
CA SER A 143 -18.58 13.28 -12.05
C SER A 143 -20.09 13.10 -11.81
N LYS A 144 -20.63 13.67 -10.73
CA LYS A 144 -22.04 14.08 -10.76
C LYS A 144 -22.16 15.07 -11.92
N GLN A 145 -22.90 14.69 -12.96
CA GLN A 145 -23.49 15.67 -13.87
C GLN A 145 -24.53 16.48 -13.12
#